data_AF-A0A7X8F8S0-F1
#
_entry.id   AF-A0A7X8F8S0-F1
#
_cell.length_a   1.000
_cell.length_b   1.000
_cell.length_c   1.000
_cell.angle_alpha   90.00
_cell.angle_beta   90.00
_cell.angle_gamma   90.00
#
_symmetry.space_group_name_H-M   'P 1'
#
loop_
_entity.id
_entity.type
_entity.pdbx_description
1 polymer ?
#
loop_
_entity_poly.entity_id
_entity_poly.type
_entity_poly.pdbx_seq_one_letter_code
_entity_poly.pdbx_strand_id
1 'polypeptide(L)'
;MNIFERIQKLDRRWIYIVVALAIILPLAIPFNSDNVTSPPTENLYQFIDAMAGRQDRAVLMSFYHDASTMPELFPMEVAIIRHCFERNIKVFMLTWLPQGAPIIDYAINTVKEEYPNIKSGVDYCNFGYIPAALALPTILGMGDNIATAVKTDAEGRKVENLEIIKGVTNYSEMNLVVEFSGSSAGGTWLFYARPKFGLNIAVGVTAVMAADEYPYLQSGQMIGMLAGLKGAAEYEKLVDVFAAYREPGDPTEAPRMENGNRRALGRSFSSDILREESIKELINITTQTTASFSPTEYQEFIAKYPDKTAIFDNLKLEKDGKIEIDVTKISEAEAEELGHTAHADLKRMTHNIIYKFKVARIGMNAQSVAHIMIIVFIILGNIGYFIQKARQAKQQ
;
A
#
# COMPACT_ATOMS: atom_id res chain seq x y z
N MET A 1 -28.48 -44.54 -5.55
CA MET A 1 -27.48 -43.71 -6.24
C MET A 1 -26.65 -43.03 -5.17
N ASN A 2 -25.38 -43.43 -5.04
CA ASN A 2 -24.52 -42.87 -4.01
C ASN A 2 -24.22 -41.40 -4.34
N ILE A 3 -23.98 -40.52 -3.36
CA ILE A 3 -23.67 -39.08 -3.58
C ILE A 3 -22.60 -38.89 -4.67
N PHE A 4 -21.64 -39.82 -4.70
CA PHE A 4 -20.57 -39.88 -5.68
C PHE A 4 -21.03 -40.06 -7.14
N GLU A 5 -22.02 -40.90 -7.41
CA GLU A 5 -22.56 -41.10 -8.76
C GLU A 5 -23.34 -39.88 -9.27
N ARG A 6 -23.88 -39.08 -8.34
CA ARG A 6 -24.50 -37.79 -8.70
C ARG A 6 -23.44 -36.75 -9.07
N ILE A 7 -22.31 -36.73 -8.37
CA ILE A 7 -21.20 -35.81 -8.66
C ILE A 7 -20.50 -36.16 -9.98
N GLN A 8 -20.29 -37.45 -10.30
CA GLN A 8 -19.69 -37.84 -11.58
C GLN A 8 -20.59 -37.58 -12.79
N LYS A 9 -21.92 -37.53 -12.60
CA LYS A 9 -22.88 -37.17 -13.64
C LYS A 9 -23.16 -35.66 -13.71
N LEU A 10 -22.54 -34.87 -12.84
CA LEU A 10 -22.76 -33.44 -12.77
C LEU A 10 -22.17 -32.78 -14.03
N ASP A 11 -22.98 -31.98 -14.72
CA ASP A 11 -22.51 -31.23 -15.89
C ASP A 11 -21.38 -30.28 -15.47
N ARG A 12 -20.28 -30.28 -16.22
CA ARG A 12 -19.13 -29.38 -16.05
C ARG A 12 -19.50 -27.90 -15.91
N ARG A 13 -20.64 -27.47 -16.45
CA ARG A 13 -21.19 -26.12 -16.29
C ARG A 13 -21.38 -25.74 -14.82
N TRP A 14 -21.82 -26.66 -13.98
CA TRP A 14 -21.97 -26.42 -12.54
C TRP A 14 -20.62 -26.26 -11.85
N ILE A 15 -19.58 -26.97 -12.30
CA ILE A 15 -18.22 -26.79 -11.81
C ILE A 15 -17.74 -25.37 -12.15
N TYR A 16 -17.95 -24.92 -13.40
CA TYR A 16 -17.60 -23.55 -13.80
C TYR A 16 -18.36 -22.48 -13.00
N ILE A 17 -19.65 -22.70 -12.68
CA ILE A 17 -20.42 -21.78 -11.84
C ILE A 17 -19.84 -21.73 -10.42
N VAL A 18 -19.50 -22.87 -9.81
CA VAL A 18 -18.90 -22.90 -8.46
C VAL A 18 -17.54 -22.21 -8.46
N VAL A 19 -16.69 -22.48 -9.46
CA VAL A 19 -15.40 -21.78 -9.63
C VAL A 19 -15.60 -20.28 -9.79
N ALA A 20 -16.55 -19.85 -10.64
CA ALA A 20 -16.84 -18.44 -10.85
C ALA A 20 -17.36 -17.78 -9.57
N LEU A 21 -18.31 -18.39 -8.86
CA LEU A 21 -18.83 -17.87 -7.60
C LEU A 21 -17.73 -17.76 -6.55
N ALA A 22 -16.79 -18.70 -6.50
CA ALA A 22 -15.70 -18.63 -5.54
C ALA A 22 -14.66 -17.56 -5.83
N ILE A 23 -14.58 -17.07 -7.07
CA ILE A 23 -13.76 -15.91 -7.42
C ILE A 23 -14.56 -14.62 -7.19
N ILE A 24 -15.82 -14.59 -7.62
CA ILE A 24 -16.68 -13.40 -7.57
C ILE A 24 -17.08 -13.05 -6.12
N LEU A 25 -17.47 -14.03 -5.32
CA LEU A 25 -18.08 -13.81 -4.01
C LEU A 25 -17.09 -13.19 -3.00
N PRO A 26 -15.81 -13.60 -2.92
CA PRO A 26 -14.81 -12.93 -2.09
C PRO A 26 -14.42 -11.52 -2.58
N LEU A 27 -14.50 -11.27 -3.89
CA LEU A 27 -14.28 -9.94 -4.46
C LEU A 27 -15.45 -9.00 -4.18
N ALA A 28 -16.69 -9.52 -4.21
CA ALA A 28 -17.91 -8.77 -3.94
C ALA A 28 -18.15 -8.56 -2.44
N ILE A 29 -17.74 -9.51 -1.60
CA ILE A 29 -17.91 -9.49 -0.15
C ILE A 29 -16.52 -9.61 0.49
N PRO A 30 -15.76 -8.50 0.57
CA PRO A 30 -14.46 -8.51 1.22
C PRO A 30 -14.63 -8.87 2.70
N PHE A 31 -13.88 -9.85 3.18
CA PHE A 31 -13.83 -10.24 4.59
C PHE A 31 -12.42 -10.00 5.13
N ASN A 32 -12.27 -9.63 6.39
CA ASN A 32 -10.96 -9.29 6.92
C ASN A 32 -10.17 -10.58 7.23
N SER A 33 -9.20 -10.95 6.39
CA SER A 33 -8.25 -12.01 6.72
C SER A 33 -7.11 -11.44 7.57
N ASP A 34 -6.74 -12.17 8.62
CA ASP A 34 -5.64 -11.75 9.50
C ASP A 34 -4.30 -11.97 8.81
N ASN A 35 -3.91 -10.99 7.98
CA ASN A 35 -2.61 -10.99 7.32
C ASN A 35 -1.55 -10.56 8.34
N VAL A 36 -0.85 -11.54 8.89
CA VAL A 36 0.39 -11.32 9.66
C VAL A 36 1.45 -10.80 8.70
N THR A 37 2.05 -9.66 9.05
CA THR A 37 3.12 -9.02 8.29
C THR A 37 4.42 -9.81 8.39
N SER A 38 5.24 -9.72 7.35
CA SER A 38 6.52 -10.43 7.26
C SER A 38 7.71 -9.51 7.60
N PRO A 39 8.79 -10.03 8.21
CA PRO A 39 9.95 -9.21 8.56
C PRO A 39 10.56 -8.41 7.39
N PRO A 40 10.71 -8.95 6.16
CA PRO A 40 11.22 -8.16 5.04
C PRO A 40 10.35 -6.95 4.67
N THR A 41 9.02 -7.08 4.82
CA THR A 41 8.07 -5.99 4.57
C THR A 41 8.09 -4.97 5.70
N GLU A 42 8.09 -5.43 6.95
CA GLU A 42 8.19 -4.57 8.13
C GLU A 42 9.50 -3.78 8.15
N ASN A 43 10.62 -4.40 7.79
CA ASN A 43 11.92 -3.74 7.73
C ASN A 43 11.93 -2.60 6.71
N LEU A 44 11.37 -2.82 5.52
CA LEU A 44 11.24 -1.77 4.51
C LEU A 44 10.34 -0.64 5.01
N TYR A 45 9.18 -0.98 5.58
CA TYR A 45 8.26 0.01 6.14
C TYR A 45 8.97 0.86 7.20
N GLN A 46 9.59 0.24 8.19
CA GLN A 46 10.30 0.93 9.27
C GLN A 46 11.44 1.81 8.74
N PHE A 47 12.19 1.33 7.75
CA PHE A 47 13.28 2.11 7.17
C PHE A 47 12.78 3.38 6.47
N ILE A 48 11.68 3.28 5.73
CA ILE A 48 11.03 4.45 5.11
C ILE A 48 10.41 5.34 6.20
N ASP A 49 9.70 4.77 7.16
CA ASP A 49 9.00 5.50 8.23
C ASP A 49 9.97 6.30 9.13
N ALA A 50 11.19 5.80 9.34
CA ALA A 50 12.25 6.49 10.06
C ALA A 50 12.76 7.76 9.34
N MET A 51 12.42 7.94 8.06
CA MET A 51 12.72 9.16 7.30
C MET A 51 11.66 10.27 7.50
N ALA A 52 10.58 10.00 8.21
CA ALA A 52 9.46 10.91 8.34
C ALA A 52 9.88 12.32 8.81
N GLY A 53 9.42 13.35 8.08
CA GLY A 53 9.72 14.75 8.37
C GLY A 53 11.18 15.19 8.16
N ARG A 54 12.08 14.30 7.72
CA ARG A 54 13.48 14.62 7.46
C ARG A 54 13.65 15.24 6.08
N GLN A 55 14.46 16.29 6.01
CA GLN A 55 14.75 16.99 4.74
C GLN A 55 15.99 16.46 4.03
N ASP A 56 16.85 15.74 4.77
CA ASP A 56 18.12 15.13 4.34
C ASP A 56 17.95 13.64 3.95
N ARG A 57 16.71 13.21 3.70
CA ARG A 57 16.37 11.84 3.31
C ARG A 57 15.37 11.85 2.16
N ALA A 58 15.56 10.93 1.23
CA ALA A 58 14.66 10.68 0.12
C ALA A 58 14.69 9.21 -0.32
N VAL A 59 13.61 8.79 -0.97
CA VAL A 59 13.45 7.45 -1.54
C VAL A 59 13.42 7.56 -3.07
N LEU A 60 14.14 6.67 -3.75
CA LEU A 60 14.02 6.47 -5.19
C LEU A 60 13.19 5.21 -5.47
N MET A 61 12.19 5.32 -6.32
CA MET A 61 11.41 4.19 -6.82
C MET A 61 11.76 3.93 -8.28
N SER A 62 12.27 2.74 -8.57
CA SER A 62 12.59 2.27 -9.92
C SER A 62 11.47 1.35 -10.42
N PHE A 63 10.64 1.85 -11.34
CA PHE A 63 9.53 1.11 -11.92
C PHE A 63 10.07 0.27 -13.07
N TYR A 64 10.39 -1.00 -12.83
CA TYR A 64 11.02 -1.90 -13.81
C TYR A 64 10.11 -3.06 -14.21
N HIS A 65 8.89 -2.71 -14.63
CA HIS A 65 7.88 -3.66 -15.07
C HIS A 65 6.91 -3.05 -16.09
N ASP A 66 5.98 -3.88 -16.57
CA ASP A 66 4.92 -3.49 -17.51
C ASP A 66 3.53 -3.91 -17.00
N ALA A 67 2.51 -3.73 -17.83
CA ALA A 67 1.12 -4.03 -17.50
C ALA A 67 0.85 -5.49 -17.12
N SER A 68 1.68 -6.45 -17.55
CA SER A 68 1.46 -7.87 -17.27
C SER A 68 1.68 -8.24 -15.81
N THR A 69 2.50 -7.47 -15.10
CA THR A 69 2.89 -7.72 -13.69
C THR A 69 2.39 -6.64 -12.74
N MET A 70 1.74 -5.60 -13.27
CA MET A 70 1.03 -4.57 -12.50
C MET A 70 0.10 -5.13 -11.41
N PRO A 71 -0.67 -6.22 -11.62
CA PRO A 71 -1.58 -6.71 -10.58
C PRO A 71 -0.91 -7.03 -9.25
N GLU A 72 0.38 -7.41 -9.25
CA GLU A 72 1.15 -7.64 -8.02
C GLU A 72 1.98 -6.42 -7.59
N LEU A 73 2.59 -5.71 -8.55
CA LEU A 73 3.59 -4.67 -8.26
C LEU A 73 2.98 -3.29 -8.03
N PHE A 74 1.96 -2.91 -8.81
CA PHE A 74 1.38 -1.57 -8.76
C PHE A 74 0.81 -1.19 -7.39
N PRO A 75 0.12 -2.08 -6.65
CA PRO A 75 -0.32 -1.76 -5.29
C PRO A 75 0.83 -1.48 -4.31
N MET A 76 2.01 -2.09 -4.51
CA MET A 76 3.20 -1.79 -3.71
C MET A 76 3.66 -0.35 -3.93
N GLU A 77 3.70 0.08 -5.20
CA GLU A 77 4.14 1.40 -5.61
C GLU A 77 3.20 2.47 -5.07
N VAL A 78 1.88 2.28 -5.24
CA VAL A 78 0.85 3.15 -4.68
C VAL A 78 0.97 3.25 -3.16
N ALA A 79 1.17 2.12 -2.46
CA ALA A 79 1.30 2.12 -1.01
C ALA A 79 2.57 2.84 -0.53
N ILE A 80 3.71 2.69 -1.21
CA ILE A 80 4.95 3.39 -0.88
C ILE A 80 4.85 4.89 -1.17
N ILE A 81 4.29 5.30 -2.31
CA ILE A 81 4.07 6.72 -2.63
C ILE A 81 3.15 7.35 -1.57
N ARG A 82 2.05 6.67 -1.23
CA ARG A 82 1.13 7.11 -0.18
C ARG A 82 1.84 7.24 1.16
N HIS A 83 2.66 6.26 1.55
CA HIS A 83 3.47 6.31 2.77
C HIS A 83 4.36 7.55 2.80
N CYS A 84 5.09 7.81 1.71
CA CYS A 84 5.95 8.97 1.59
C CYS A 84 5.18 10.29 1.72
N PHE A 85 3.99 10.40 1.11
CA PHE A 85 3.17 11.60 1.20
C PHE A 85 2.59 11.82 2.60
N GLU A 86 2.12 10.75 3.25
CA GLU A 86 1.65 10.80 4.65
C GLU A 86 2.74 11.26 5.62
N ARG A 87 3.97 10.80 5.39
CA ARG A 87 5.11 11.03 6.29
C ARG A 87 6.00 12.19 5.88
N ASN A 88 5.60 12.97 4.87
CA ASN A 88 6.36 14.11 4.34
C ASN A 88 7.80 13.72 3.94
N ILE A 89 7.94 12.61 3.21
CA ILE A 89 9.20 12.08 2.70
C ILE A 89 9.29 12.40 1.21
N LYS A 90 10.43 12.95 0.79
CA LYS A 90 10.71 13.21 -0.63
C LYS A 90 10.85 11.90 -1.39
N VAL A 91 10.12 11.78 -2.50
CA VAL A 91 10.14 10.57 -3.33
C VAL A 91 10.47 10.91 -4.79
N PHE A 92 11.39 10.14 -5.36
CA PHE A 92 11.82 10.24 -6.74
C PHE A 92 11.39 8.97 -7.49
N MET A 93 11.11 9.10 -8.77
CA MET A 93 10.73 7.96 -9.60
C MET A 93 11.50 7.95 -10.91
N LEU A 94 11.83 6.78 -11.41
CA LEU A 94 12.36 6.58 -12.76
C LEU A 94 11.92 5.22 -13.30
N THR A 95 12.12 5.02 -14.59
CA THR A 95 12.03 3.70 -15.20
C THR A 95 13.10 3.50 -16.27
N TRP A 96 13.55 2.25 -16.40
CA TRP A 96 14.42 1.80 -17.49
C TRP A 96 13.62 1.24 -18.68
N LEU A 97 12.29 1.22 -18.59
CA LEU A 97 11.39 0.71 -19.62
C LEU A 97 10.47 1.83 -20.12
N PRO A 98 10.28 1.97 -21.44
CA PRO A 98 9.30 2.91 -21.97
C PRO A 98 7.89 2.71 -21.39
N GLN A 99 7.52 1.46 -21.11
CA GLN A 99 6.21 1.07 -20.57
C GLN A 99 6.01 1.52 -19.11
N GLY A 100 7.10 1.71 -18.35
CA GLY A 100 7.01 2.13 -16.95
C GLY A 100 6.62 3.60 -16.77
N ALA A 101 6.90 4.46 -17.76
CA ALA A 101 6.65 5.89 -17.66
C ALA A 101 5.16 6.22 -17.42
N PRO A 102 4.20 5.70 -18.23
CA PRO A 102 2.78 5.91 -17.94
C PRO A 102 2.31 5.26 -16.64
N ILE A 103 2.99 4.19 -16.16
CA ILE A 103 2.66 3.54 -14.89
C ILE A 103 3.04 4.43 -13.71
N ILE A 104 4.20 5.10 -13.77
CA ILE A 104 4.62 6.09 -12.76
C ILE A 104 3.58 7.20 -12.65
N ASP A 105 3.18 7.79 -13.79
CA ASP A 105 2.19 8.87 -13.80
C ASP A 105 0.84 8.39 -13.25
N TYR A 106 0.43 7.16 -13.59
CA TYR A 106 -0.79 6.57 -13.06
C TYR A 106 -0.73 6.35 -11.54
N ALA A 107 0.38 5.84 -11.01
CA ALA A 107 0.58 5.64 -9.58
C ALA A 107 0.56 6.98 -8.81
N ILE A 108 1.29 7.98 -9.31
CA ILE A 108 1.35 9.33 -8.73
C ILE A 108 -0.05 9.95 -8.71
N ASN A 109 -0.77 9.94 -9.83
CA ASN A 109 -2.09 10.57 -9.91
C ASN A 109 -3.12 9.86 -9.01
N THR A 110 -3.08 8.53 -8.94
CA THR A 110 -3.95 7.74 -8.04
C THR A 110 -3.81 8.19 -6.58
N VAL A 111 -2.58 8.41 -6.12
CA VAL A 111 -2.32 8.86 -4.75
C VAL A 111 -2.65 10.34 -4.59
N LYS A 112 -2.20 11.22 -5.51
CA LYS A 112 -2.36 12.69 -5.42
C LYS A 112 -3.80 13.17 -5.29
N GLU A 113 -4.78 12.42 -5.77
CA GLU A 113 -6.20 12.72 -5.57
C GLU A 113 -6.56 12.98 -4.09
N GLU A 114 -5.88 12.31 -3.15
CA GLU A 114 -6.10 12.48 -1.71
C GLU A 114 -5.12 13.46 -1.03
N TYR A 115 -4.10 13.92 -1.78
CA TYR A 115 -3.07 14.83 -1.28
C TYR A 115 -2.93 16.04 -2.21
N PRO A 116 -3.97 16.90 -2.32
CA PRO A 116 -3.96 18.04 -3.25
C PRO A 116 -2.84 19.06 -3.00
N ASN A 117 -2.27 19.06 -1.79
CA ASN A 117 -1.17 19.94 -1.41
C ASN A 117 0.22 19.44 -1.84
N ILE A 118 0.33 18.21 -2.35
CA ILE A 118 1.58 17.61 -2.82
C ILE A 118 1.93 18.14 -4.21
N LYS A 119 3.13 18.71 -4.34
CA LYS A 119 3.59 19.43 -5.54
C LYS A 119 4.77 18.73 -6.20
N SER A 120 4.67 18.56 -7.52
CA SER A 120 5.75 18.08 -8.37
C SER A 120 6.94 19.06 -8.34
N GLY A 121 8.15 18.54 -8.19
CA GLY A 121 9.39 19.33 -8.09
C GLY A 121 9.66 19.89 -6.68
N VAL A 122 8.78 19.64 -5.71
CA VAL A 122 8.94 20.04 -4.30
C VAL A 122 8.86 18.81 -3.39
N ASP A 123 7.78 18.05 -3.49
CA ASP A 123 7.51 16.87 -2.64
C ASP A 123 7.89 15.56 -3.35
N TYR A 124 7.73 15.51 -4.67
CA TYR A 124 8.16 14.38 -5.50
C TYR A 124 8.78 14.83 -6.82
N CYS A 125 9.56 13.96 -7.47
CA CYS A 125 10.08 14.20 -8.81
C CYS A 125 10.06 12.92 -9.64
N ASN A 126 9.36 12.95 -10.78
CA ASN A 126 9.38 11.88 -11.77
C ASN A 126 10.46 12.19 -12.82
N PHE A 127 11.56 11.44 -12.84
CA PHE A 127 12.58 11.53 -13.89
C PHE A 127 12.10 10.94 -15.22
N GLY A 128 11.06 10.11 -15.20
CA GLY A 128 10.48 9.47 -16.36
C GLY A 128 11.31 8.30 -16.87
N TYR A 129 11.16 8.01 -18.17
CA TYR A 129 11.90 6.96 -18.84
C TYR A 129 13.32 7.41 -19.18
N ILE A 130 14.29 6.67 -18.64
CA ILE A 130 15.70 6.78 -19.00
C ILE A 130 16.05 5.53 -19.80
N PRO A 131 16.58 5.64 -21.03
CA PRO A 131 16.97 4.49 -21.84
C PRO A 131 17.88 3.53 -21.07
N ALA A 132 17.62 2.22 -21.14
CA ALA A 132 18.39 1.21 -20.41
C ALA A 132 19.91 1.27 -20.71
N ALA A 133 20.31 1.67 -21.91
CA ALA A 133 21.72 1.89 -22.28
C ALA A 133 22.41 3.00 -21.44
N LEU A 134 21.64 3.89 -20.82
CA LEU A 134 22.09 4.94 -19.91
C LEU A 134 21.91 4.57 -18.43
N ALA A 135 21.38 3.40 -18.10
CA ALA A 135 21.11 3.03 -16.70
C ALA A 135 22.38 3.07 -15.84
N LEU A 136 23.44 2.36 -16.25
CA LEU A 136 24.71 2.34 -15.50
C LEU A 136 25.35 3.74 -15.33
N PRO A 137 25.56 4.55 -16.38
CA PRO A 137 26.13 5.89 -16.19
C PRO A 137 25.22 6.81 -15.38
N THR A 138 23.89 6.66 -15.47
CA THR A 138 22.93 7.40 -14.63
C THR A 138 23.08 7.00 -13.17
N ILE A 139 23.09 5.70 -12.87
CA ILE A 139 23.22 5.16 -11.52
C ILE A 139 24.54 5.60 -10.88
N LEU A 140 25.65 5.52 -11.62
CA LEU A 140 26.95 5.98 -11.11
C LEU A 140 26.99 7.50 -10.95
N GLY A 141 26.46 8.25 -11.92
CA GLY A 141 26.44 9.71 -11.88
C GLY A 141 25.58 10.26 -10.74
N MET A 142 24.42 9.65 -10.47
CA MET A 142 23.54 10.06 -9.36
C MET A 142 24.19 9.89 -7.99
N GLY A 143 25.15 8.96 -7.87
CA GLY A 143 25.94 8.83 -6.63
C GLY A 143 26.93 9.95 -6.41
N ASP A 144 27.33 10.67 -7.46
CA ASP A 144 28.16 11.88 -7.35
C ASP A 144 27.27 13.13 -7.25
N ASN A 145 26.36 13.33 -8.22
CA ASN A 145 25.40 14.42 -8.26
C ASN A 145 24.18 14.10 -9.17
N ILE A 146 22.98 14.06 -8.58
CA ILE A 146 21.73 13.70 -9.27
C ILE A 146 21.38 14.70 -10.39
N ALA A 147 21.47 16.00 -10.13
CA ALA A 147 21.11 17.03 -11.12
C ALA A 147 21.98 17.01 -12.39
N THR A 148 23.23 16.55 -12.24
CA THR A 148 24.16 16.38 -13.37
C THR A 148 23.89 15.09 -14.14
N ALA A 149 23.54 14.01 -13.42
CA ALA A 149 23.25 12.70 -13.99
C ALA A 149 21.91 12.68 -14.75
N VAL A 150 20.88 13.31 -14.19
CA VAL A 150 19.54 13.43 -14.77
C VAL A 150 19.24 14.90 -15.02
N LYS A 151 19.38 15.35 -16.27
CA LYS A 151 19.31 16.78 -16.61
C LYS A 151 17.89 17.35 -16.58
N THR A 152 16.92 16.55 -16.99
CA THR A 152 15.51 16.95 -17.12
C THR A 152 14.61 15.91 -16.51
N ASP A 153 13.52 16.35 -15.89
CA ASP A 153 12.46 15.46 -15.40
C ASP A 153 11.45 15.11 -16.51
N ALA A 154 10.46 14.29 -16.18
CA ALA A 154 9.41 13.85 -17.11
C ALA A 154 8.54 15.02 -17.63
N GLU A 155 8.47 16.13 -16.89
CA GLU A 155 7.74 17.35 -17.27
C GLU A 155 8.59 18.28 -18.16
N GLY A 156 9.85 17.91 -18.48
CA GLY A 156 10.78 18.69 -19.28
C GLY A 156 11.45 19.84 -18.51
N ARG A 157 11.31 19.89 -17.18
CA ARG A 157 11.95 20.88 -16.33
C ARG A 157 13.38 20.46 -16.04
N LYS A 158 14.29 21.43 -15.95
CA LYS A 158 15.67 21.16 -15.56
C LYS A 158 15.73 20.74 -14.09
N VAL A 159 16.31 19.57 -13.80
CA VAL A 159 16.38 19.01 -12.44
C VAL A 159 17.15 19.94 -11.49
N GLU A 160 18.24 20.56 -11.97
CA GLU A 160 19.04 21.54 -11.22
C GLU A 160 18.23 22.73 -10.67
N ASN A 161 17.08 23.04 -11.28
CA ASN A 161 16.24 24.17 -10.88
C ASN A 161 15.08 23.79 -9.95
N LEU A 162 14.87 22.49 -9.70
CA LEU A 162 13.76 22.02 -8.87
C LEU A 162 14.05 22.23 -7.38
N GLU A 163 13.04 22.58 -6.60
CA GLU A 163 13.22 22.82 -5.15
C GLU A 163 13.64 21.54 -4.42
N ILE A 164 13.07 20.39 -4.82
CA ILE A 164 13.33 19.09 -4.21
C ILE A 164 14.82 18.69 -4.23
N ILE A 165 15.60 19.17 -5.22
CA ILE A 165 17.01 18.80 -5.38
C ILE A 165 17.94 19.56 -4.42
N LYS A 166 17.54 20.73 -3.93
CA LYS A 166 18.39 21.59 -3.07
C LYS A 166 18.79 20.92 -1.75
N GLY A 167 18.08 19.88 -1.34
CA GLY A 167 18.39 19.05 -0.17
C GLY A 167 18.62 17.58 -0.48
N VAL A 168 18.75 17.20 -1.75
CA VAL A 168 18.98 15.81 -2.18
C VAL A 168 19.99 15.83 -3.32
N THR A 169 21.29 15.78 -2.97
CA THR A 169 22.36 15.96 -3.95
C THR A 169 22.76 14.64 -4.58
N ASN A 170 22.86 13.58 -3.77
CA ASN A 170 23.24 12.24 -4.20
C ASN A 170 22.65 11.16 -3.27
N TYR A 171 23.20 9.93 -3.33
CA TYR A 171 22.75 8.80 -2.51
C TYR A 171 22.95 8.94 -1.01
N SER A 172 23.71 9.95 -0.55
CA SER A 172 23.80 10.26 0.88
C SER A 172 22.43 10.67 1.42
N GLU A 173 21.70 11.51 0.69
CA GLU A 173 20.33 11.91 1.02
C GLU A 173 19.29 10.99 0.39
N MET A 174 19.45 10.63 -0.88
CA MET A 174 18.63 9.60 -1.56
C MET A 174 19.06 8.21 -1.10
N ASN A 175 18.79 7.92 0.17
CA ASN A 175 19.44 6.85 0.91
C ASN A 175 18.85 5.45 0.66
N LEU A 176 17.74 5.36 -0.08
CA LEU A 176 17.06 4.13 -0.44
C LEU A 176 16.66 4.13 -1.90
N VAL A 177 16.91 3.03 -2.60
CA VAL A 177 16.21 2.66 -3.83
C VAL A 177 15.31 1.45 -3.59
N VAL A 178 14.07 1.52 -4.08
CA VAL A 178 13.16 0.39 -4.16
C VAL A 178 12.89 0.11 -5.63
N GLU A 179 13.30 -1.06 -6.12
CA GLU A 179 13.07 -1.47 -7.51
C GLU A 179 11.94 -2.48 -7.61
N PHE A 180 10.99 -2.22 -8.50
CA PHE A 180 9.80 -3.05 -8.72
C PHE A 180 9.94 -3.80 -10.03
N SER A 181 10.02 -5.13 -10.00
CA SER A 181 10.17 -5.95 -11.21
C SER A 181 9.51 -7.31 -11.12
N GLY A 182 9.05 -7.80 -12.28
CA GLY A 182 8.59 -9.18 -12.47
C GLY A 182 9.56 -10.07 -13.24
N SER A 183 10.80 -9.59 -13.51
CA SER A 183 11.83 -10.40 -14.19
C SER A 183 13.23 -10.34 -13.55
N SER A 184 13.70 -9.18 -13.12
CA SER A 184 15.01 -9.01 -12.46
C SER A 184 14.99 -7.74 -11.62
N ALA A 185 15.33 -7.80 -10.33
CA ALA A 185 15.24 -6.65 -9.44
C ALA A 185 16.55 -6.37 -8.70
N GLY A 186 16.88 -5.11 -8.50
CA GLY A 186 17.94 -4.65 -7.59
C GLY A 186 19.37 -4.85 -8.09
N GLY A 187 19.61 -5.69 -9.11
CA GLY A 187 20.95 -6.13 -9.52
C GLY A 187 21.94 -4.99 -9.83
N THR A 188 21.56 -4.03 -10.68
CA THR A 188 22.47 -2.92 -11.05
C THR A 188 22.77 -2.03 -9.84
N TRP A 189 21.77 -1.76 -9.00
CA TRP A 189 21.95 -1.02 -7.75
C TRP A 189 22.88 -1.76 -6.80
N LEU A 190 22.72 -3.07 -6.69
CA LEU A 190 23.46 -3.93 -5.78
C LEU A 190 24.93 -4.08 -6.17
N PHE A 191 25.23 -4.20 -7.45
CA PHE A 191 26.61 -4.40 -7.92
C PHE A 191 27.39 -3.09 -8.05
N TYR A 192 26.73 -1.96 -8.28
CA TYR A 192 27.42 -0.70 -8.59
C TYR A 192 27.16 0.41 -7.56
N ALA A 193 25.90 0.66 -7.18
CA ALA A 193 25.57 1.78 -6.32
C ALA A 193 25.89 1.49 -4.84
N ARG A 194 25.49 0.33 -4.33
CA ARG A 194 25.73 -0.06 -2.93
C ARG A 194 27.22 -0.16 -2.58
N PRO A 195 28.10 -0.84 -3.34
CA PRO A 195 29.50 -0.99 -2.97
C PRO A 195 30.28 0.33 -3.06
N LYS A 196 29.91 1.21 -3.99
CA LYS A 196 30.61 2.49 -4.19
C LYS A 196 30.10 3.59 -3.25
N PHE A 197 28.79 3.66 -3.01
CA PHE A 197 28.15 4.80 -2.32
C PHE A 197 27.40 4.42 -1.04
N GLY A 198 27.27 3.13 -0.71
CA GLY A 198 26.55 2.68 0.48
C GLY A 198 25.02 2.76 0.37
N LEU A 199 24.48 2.91 -0.85
CA LEU A 199 23.03 2.99 -1.09
C LEU A 199 22.30 1.77 -0.51
N ASN A 200 21.20 2.00 0.21
CA ASN A 200 20.32 0.93 0.64
C ASN A 200 19.37 0.52 -0.47
N ILE A 201 19.11 -0.79 -0.54
CA ILE A 201 18.35 -1.40 -1.62
C ILE A 201 17.25 -2.23 -1.03
N ALA A 202 16.04 -2.04 -1.54
CA ALA A 202 14.92 -2.94 -1.35
C ALA A 202 14.31 -3.26 -2.71
N VAL A 203 13.48 -4.30 -2.76
CA VAL A 203 12.85 -4.75 -4.00
C VAL A 203 11.37 -5.06 -3.79
N GLY A 204 10.54 -4.71 -4.76
CA GLY A 204 9.18 -5.24 -4.91
C GLY A 204 9.16 -6.22 -6.07
N VAL A 205 8.82 -7.48 -5.82
CA VAL A 205 8.90 -8.52 -6.85
C VAL A 205 7.62 -9.32 -6.93
N THR A 206 7.34 -9.94 -8.07
CA THR A 206 6.24 -10.90 -8.19
C THR A 206 6.46 -12.10 -7.28
N ALA A 207 5.40 -12.80 -6.88
CA ALA A 207 5.52 -13.93 -5.95
C ALA A 207 6.50 -15.02 -6.44
N VAL A 208 6.56 -15.25 -7.76
CA VAL A 208 7.43 -16.25 -8.39
C VAL A 208 8.91 -15.89 -8.34
N MET A 209 9.24 -14.60 -8.22
CA MET A 209 10.61 -14.10 -8.15
C MET A 209 11.16 -14.01 -6.74
N ALA A 210 10.30 -14.01 -5.71
CA ALA A 210 10.73 -13.81 -4.33
C ALA A 210 11.83 -14.78 -3.88
N ALA A 211 11.82 -16.01 -4.42
CA ALA A 211 12.85 -17.03 -4.17
C ALA A 211 14.27 -16.56 -4.54
N ASP A 212 14.41 -15.84 -5.65
CA ASP A 212 15.69 -15.41 -6.19
C ASP A 212 16.34 -14.29 -5.36
N GLU A 213 15.52 -13.53 -4.62
CA GLU A 213 15.96 -12.37 -3.83
C GLU A 213 16.28 -12.70 -2.37
N TYR A 214 15.79 -13.83 -1.83
CA TYR A 214 16.07 -14.24 -0.45
C TYR A 214 17.55 -14.33 -0.09
N PRO A 215 18.46 -14.83 -0.95
CA PRO A 215 19.89 -14.84 -0.64
C PRO A 215 20.45 -13.45 -0.32
N TYR A 216 19.99 -12.41 -1.03
CA TYR A 216 20.44 -11.02 -0.81
C TYR A 216 19.80 -10.38 0.43
N LEU A 217 18.58 -10.79 0.79
CA LEU A 217 17.97 -10.37 2.05
C LEU A 217 18.67 -11.00 3.25
N GLN A 218 18.97 -12.30 3.17
CA GLN A 218 19.61 -13.06 4.24
C GLN A 218 21.05 -12.59 4.48
N SER A 219 21.77 -12.17 3.44
CA SER A 219 23.11 -11.60 3.56
C SER A 219 23.12 -10.13 4.02
N GLY A 220 21.96 -9.47 4.13
CA GLY A 220 21.85 -8.05 4.46
C GLY A 220 22.26 -7.12 3.31
N GLN A 221 22.36 -7.64 2.09
CA GLN A 221 22.61 -6.86 0.89
C GLN A 221 21.38 -6.07 0.44
N MET A 222 20.18 -6.58 0.74
CA MET A 222 18.92 -5.87 0.62
C MET A 222 18.30 -5.67 2.01
N ILE A 223 17.74 -4.49 2.28
CA ILE A 223 17.18 -4.14 3.59
C ILE A 223 15.74 -4.67 3.78
N GLY A 224 15.05 -4.97 2.68
CA GLY A 224 13.66 -5.40 2.71
C GLY A 224 13.15 -5.80 1.32
N MET A 225 12.01 -6.49 1.32
CA MET A 225 11.38 -6.98 0.10
C MET A 225 9.87 -7.05 0.25
N LEU A 226 9.14 -6.69 -0.80
CA LEU A 226 7.72 -6.93 -0.94
C LEU A 226 7.51 -8.07 -1.96
N ALA A 227 7.01 -9.22 -1.50
CA ALA A 227 6.85 -10.42 -2.31
C ALA A 227 5.40 -10.61 -2.75
N GLY A 228 5.15 -10.36 -4.03
CA GLY A 228 3.87 -10.49 -4.71
C GLY A 228 2.75 -9.69 -4.05
N LEU A 229 1.51 -10.09 -4.34
CA LEU A 229 0.33 -9.42 -3.78
C LEU A 229 0.30 -9.43 -2.25
N LYS A 230 0.91 -10.46 -1.62
CA LYS A 230 1.02 -10.58 -0.15
C LYS A 230 1.86 -9.45 0.44
N GLY A 231 3.05 -9.19 -0.11
CA GLY A 231 3.91 -8.10 0.35
C GLY A 231 3.25 -6.73 0.16
N ALA A 232 2.53 -6.54 -0.94
CA ALA A 232 1.75 -5.33 -1.17
C ALA A 232 0.65 -5.14 -0.11
N ALA A 233 -0.12 -6.19 0.19
CA ALA A 233 -1.20 -6.16 1.17
C ALA A 233 -0.69 -5.91 2.61
N GLU A 234 0.45 -6.51 2.95
CA GLU A 234 1.14 -6.28 4.21
C GLU A 234 1.57 -4.81 4.32
N TYR A 235 2.18 -4.24 3.28
CA TYR A 235 2.61 -2.85 3.30
C TYR A 235 1.43 -1.87 3.33
N GLU A 236 0.34 -2.11 2.57
CA GLU A 236 -0.92 -1.35 2.69
C GLU A 236 -1.42 -1.33 4.14
N LYS A 237 -1.46 -2.50 4.81
CA LYS A 237 -1.85 -2.61 6.22
C LYS A 237 -0.96 -1.75 7.14
N LEU A 238 0.35 -1.79 6.94
CA LEU A 238 1.28 -0.99 7.74
C LEU A 238 1.07 0.52 7.54
N VAL A 239 0.91 0.96 6.29
CA VAL A 239 0.62 2.37 5.97
C VAL A 239 -0.69 2.81 6.62
N ASP A 240 -1.73 2.00 6.57
CA ASP A 240 -3.02 2.34 7.17
C ASP A 240 -2.96 2.46 8.71
N VAL A 241 -2.26 1.52 9.37
CA VAL A 241 -2.16 1.50 10.85
C VAL A 241 -1.25 2.60 11.38
N PHE A 242 -0.10 2.81 10.75
CA PHE A 242 0.98 3.59 11.34
C PHE A 242 1.13 4.97 10.70
N ALA A 243 0.99 5.09 9.39
CA ALA A 243 1.19 6.36 8.69
C ALA A 243 -0.11 7.16 8.48
N ALA A 244 -1.20 6.52 8.07
CA ALA A 244 -2.45 7.19 7.71
C ALA A 244 -3.45 7.31 8.87
N TYR A 245 -3.28 6.50 9.93
CA TYR A 245 -4.07 6.62 11.15
C TYR A 245 -3.94 8.02 11.77
N ARG A 246 -5.04 8.52 12.36
CA ARG A 246 -5.08 9.80 13.08
C ARG A 246 -5.82 9.58 14.39
N GLU A 247 -5.27 10.11 15.48
CA GLU A 247 -5.97 10.12 16.76
C GLU A 247 -7.12 11.13 16.71
N PRO A 248 -8.22 10.90 17.46
CA PRO A 248 -9.26 11.91 17.62
C PRO A 248 -8.65 13.25 18.06
N GLY A 249 -8.98 14.32 17.33
CA GLY A 249 -8.44 15.66 17.57
C GLY A 249 -7.20 16.02 16.75
N ASP A 250 -6.53 15.07 16.09
CA ASP A 250 -5.41 15.40 15.19
C ASP A 250 -5.89 16.29 14.01
N PRO A 251 -5.04 17.20 13.51
CA PRO A 251 -5.36 17.99 12.34
C PRO A 251 -5.37 17.14 11.07
N THR A 252 -6.29 17.48 10.16
CA THR A 252 -6.40 16.95 8.79
C THR A 252 -5.06 16.97 8.06
N GLU A 253 -4.37 18.10 8.20
CA GLU A 253 -3.11 18.37 7.53
C GLU A 253 -2.03 18.49 8.58
N ALA A 254 -0.88 17.88 8.30
CA ALA A 254 0.29 18.07 9.13
C ALA A 254 0.63 19.57 9.21
N PRO A 255 0.58 20.19 10.41
CA PRO A 255 0.85 21.61 10.54
C PRO A 255 2.26 21.91 10.06
N ARG A 256 2.41 23.00 9.31
CA ARG A 256 3.74 23.54 8.98
C ARG A 256 4.33 24.12 10.26
N MET A 257 5.39 23.48 10.74
CA MET A 257 6.26 23.95 11.81
C MET A 257 6.99 25.23 11.35
N GLU A 258 7.47 26.04 12.30
CA GLU A 258 8.10 27.36 12.03
C GLU A 258 9.29 27.30 11.05
N ASN A 259 9.94 26.14 10.93
CA ASN A 259 11.01 25.87 9.96
C ASN A 259 10.52 25.48 8.55
N GLY A 260 9.21 25.54 8.29
CA GLY A 260 8.59 25.12 7.03
C GLY A 260 8.32 23.61 6.91
N ASN A 261 8.69 22.80 7.91
CA ASN A 261 8.49 21.34 7.88
C ASN A 261 7.08 20.94 8.30
N ARG A 262 6.57 19.82 7.79
CA ARG A 262 5.32 19.22 8.28
C ARG A 262 5.62 18.27 9.43
N ARG A 263 4.86 18.35 10.53
CA ARG A 263 4.90 17.34 11.62
C ARG A 263 4.48 15.99 11.06
N ALA A 264 5.28 14.94 11.26
CA ALA A 264 4.86 13.58 10.91
C ALA A 264 3.65 13.19 11.78
N LEU A 265 2.54 12.85 11.12
CA LEU A 265 1.32 12.37 11.75
C LEU A 265 1.30 10.83 11.75
N GLY A 266 0.38 10.26 12.53
CA GLY A 266 0.29 8.82 12.75
C GLY A 266 1.06 8.35 13.97
N ARG A 267 1.15 7.03 14.13
CA ARG A 267 1.74 6.39 15.30
C ARG A 267 3.06 5.70 14.93
N SER A 268 3.96 5.57 15.90
CA SER A 268 5.21 4.83 15.69
C SER A 268 4.93 3.35 15.42
N PHE A 269 5.76 2.74 14.58
CA PHE A 269 5.69 1.31 14.33
C PHE A 269 5.94 0.50 15.60
N SER A 270 5.07 -0.47 15.86
CA SER A 270 5.28 -1.55 16.83
C SER A 270 4.50 -2.78 16.36
N SER A 271 5.16 -3.93 16.27
CA SER A 271 4.53 -5.18 15.81
C SER A 271 3.46 -5.69 16.80
N ASP A 272 3.54 -5.32 18.08
CA ASP A 272 2.54 -5.69 19.08
C ASP A 272 1.21 -4.96 18.86
N ILE A 273 1.25 -3.71 18.36
CA ILE A 273 0.04 -2.93 18.02
C ILE A 273 -0.79 -3.69 16.97
N LEU A 274 -0.16 -4.38 16.02
CA LEU A 274 -0.87 -5.16 15.00
C LEU A 274 -1.70 -6.33 15.57
N ARG A 275 -1.45 -6.72 16.82
CA ARG A 275 -2.16 -7.82 17.51
C ARG A 275 -3.28 -7.32 18.43
N GLU A 276 -3.36 -6.02 18.68
CA GLU A 276 -4.40 -5.43 19.52
C GLU A 276 -5.77 -5.52 18.83
N GLU A 277 -6.81 -5.87 19.60
CA GLU A 277 -8.17 -6.00 19.08
C GLU A 277 -8.73 -4.66 18.58
N SER A 278 -8.37 -3.56 19.25
CA SER A 278 -8.70 -2.19 18.85
C SER A 278 -8.24 -1.86 17.43
N ILE A 279 -7.09 -2.40 17.01
CA ILE A 279 -6.53 -2.17 15.68
C ILE A 279 -7.25 -2.99 14.61
N LYS A 280 -7.78 -4.16 14.97
CA LYS A 280 -8.54 -5.00 14.02
C LYS A 280 -9.79 -4.29 13.50
N GLU A 281 -10.43 -3.46 14.32
CA GLU A 281 -11.55 -2.60 13.90
C GLU A 281 -11.07 -1.51 12.91
N LEU A 282 -9.91 -0.88 13.17
CA LEU A 282 -9.37 0.20 12.35
C LEU A 282 -8.90 -0.25 10.96
N ILE A 283 -8.38 -1.47 10.84
CA ILE A 283 -7.81 -1.99 9.59
C ILE A 283 -8.83 -2.69 8.70
N ASN A 284 -10.12 -2.62 9.03
CA ASN A 284 -11.13 -3.33 8.28
C ASN A 284 -11.15 -2.86 6.82
N ILE A 285 -11.08 -3.84 5.92
CA ILE A 285 -11.11 -3.60 4.48
C ILE A 285 -12.52 -3.37 3.97
N THR A 286 -13.57 -3.64 4.76
CA THR A 286 -14.94 -3.29 4.39
C THR A 286 -15.12 -1.77 4.45
N THR A 287 -16.08 -1.24 3.69
CA THR A 287 -16.44 0.17 3.79
C THR A 287 -16.99 0.45 5.18
N GLN A 288 -16.40 1.43 5.85
CA GLN A 288 -16.85 1.90 7.16
C GLN A 288 -17.57 3.24 6.99
N THR A 289 -18.71 3.42 7.65
CA THR A 289 -19.53 4.63 7.54
C THR A 289 -19.77 5.31 8.88
N THR A 290 -19.48 4.62 9.98
CA THR A 290 -19.73 5.11 11.33
C THR A 290 -18.42 5.50 11.98
N ALA A 291 -18.31 6.76 12.39
CA ALA A 291 -17.27 7.23 13.29
C ALA A 291 -17.67 6.85 14.72
N SER A 292 -16.77 6.20 15.46
CA SER A 292 -17.03 5.72 16.81
C SER A 292 -16.00 6.31 17.77
N PHE A 293 -16.48 6.88 18.88
CA PHE A 293 -15.67 7.59 19.86
C PHE A 293 -15.99 7.05 21.26
N SER A 294 -14.98 6.96 22.12
CA SER A 294 -15.22 7.01 23.56
C SER A 294 -15.76 8.41 23.95
N PRO A 295 -16.41 8.55 25.11
CA PRO A 295 -16.87 9.85 25.58
C PRO A 295 -15.76 10.91 25.63
N THR A 296 -14.54 10.53 26.03
CA THR A 296 -13.39 11.42 26.10
C THR A 296 -12.93 11.86 24.71
N GLU A 297 -12.74 10.91 23.78
CA GLU A 297 -12.33 11.20 22.41
C GLU A 297 -13.35 12.08 21.66
N TYR A 298 -14.65 11.90 21.95
CA TYR A 298 -15.68 12.75 21.38
C TYR A 298 -15.54 14.20 21.86
N GLN A 299 -15.26 14.42 23.15
CA GLN A 299 -15.04 15.76 23.69
C GLN A 299 -13.80 16.42 23.07
N GLU A 300 -12.72 15.67 22.89
CA GLU A 300 -11.50 16.14 22.21
C GLU A 300 -11.78 16.51 20.74
N PHE A 301 -12.59 15.71 20.05
CA PHE A 301 -12.97 15.95 18.66
C PHE A 301 -13.82 17.23 18.51
N ILE A 302 -14.89 17.40 19.30
CA ILE A 302 -15.77 18.57 19.19
C ILE A 302 -15.10 19.86 19.69
N ALA A 303 -14.12 19.79 20.60
CA ALA A 303 -13.37 20.95 21.08
C ALA A 303 -12.63 21.71 19.96
N LYS A 304 -12.35 21.03 18.83
CA LYS A 304 -11.76 21.63 17.63
C LYS A 304 -12.76 22.50 16.84
N TYR A 305 -14.06 22.27 17.04
CA TYR A 305 -15.14 22.93 16.32
C TYR A 305 -16.22 23.43 17.28
N PRO A 306 -15.89 24.37 18.19
CA PRO A 306 -16.82 24.83 19.23
C PRO A 306 -18.15 25.32 18.65
N ASP A 307 -18.10 26.01 17.50
CA ASP A 307 -19.28 26.55 16.81
C ASP A 307 -20.15 25.48 16.12
N LYS A 308 -19.69 24.22 16.01
CA LYS A 308 -20.39 23.10 15.35
C LYS A 308 -20.90 22.04 16.31
N THR A 309 -20.71 22.23 17.62
CA THR A 309 -21.07 21.27 18.66
C THR A 309 -22.54 20.84 18.59
N ALA A 310 -23.46 21.78 18.36
CA ALA A 310 -24.89 21.49 18.27
C ALA A 310 -25.24 20.50 17.14
N ILE A 311 -24.56 20.59 16.00
CA ILE A 311 -24.78 19.68 14.86
C ILE A 311 -24.26 18.28 15.22
N PHE A 312 -23.06 18.20 15.79
CA PHE A 312 -22.50 16.91 16.22
C PHE A 312 -23.36 16.25 17.31
N ASP A 313 -23.92 17.03 18.24
CA ASP A 313 -24.81 16.52 19.28
C ASP A 313 -26.15 16.02 18.71
N ASN A 314 -26.64 16.60 17.61
CA ASN A 314 -27.85 16.12 16.93
C ASN A 314 -27.59 14.83 16.15
N LEU A 315 -26.39 14.66 15.59
CA LEU A 315 -26.02 13.51 14.77
C LEU A 315 -25.58 12.30 15.60
N LYS A 316 -25.23 12.49 16.87
CA LYS A 316 -24.66 11.43 17.71
C LYS A 316 -25.70 10.40 18.13
N LEU A 317 -25.25 9.16 18.21
CA LEU A 317 -26.00 8.04 18.75
C LEU A 317 -25.17 7.38 19.84
N GLU A 318 -25.74 7.22 21.03
CA GLU A 318 -25.10 6.47 22.11
C GLU A 318 -25.41 4.98 21.96
N LYS A 319 -24.37 4.17 21.83
CA LYS A 319 -24.49 2.73 21.66
C LYS A 319 -23.32 2.02 22.36
N ASP A 320 -23.64 1.07 23.22
CA ASP A 320 -22.66 0.24 23.93
C ASP A 320 -21.55 1.05 24.67
N GLY A 321 -21.91 2.22 25.22
CA GLY A 321 -20.98 3.11 25.91
C GLY A 321 -20.05 3.93 25.01
N LYS A 322 -20.23 3.83 23.68
CA LYS A 322 -19.56 4.67 22.67
C LYS A 322 -20.53 5.69 22.08
N ILE A 323 -19.97 6.74 21.51
CA ILE A 323 -20.67 7.76 20.74
C ILE A 323 -20.40 7.47 19.25
N GLU A 324 -21.46 7.23 18.49
CA GLU A 324 -21.40 6.89 17.07
C GLU A 324 -22.03 7.98 16.20
N ILE A 325 -21.39 8.32 15.08
CA ILE A 325 -21.95 9.20 14.04
C ILE A 325 -21.83 8.49 12.69
N ASP A 326 -22.97 8.20 12.07
CA ASP A 326 -23.04 7.63 10.71
C ASP A 326 -22.97 8.74 9.66
N VAL A 327 -21.84 8.83 8.95
CA VAL A 327 -21.60 9.91 7.98
C VAL A 327 -22.52 9.83 6.76
N THR A 328 -23.17 8.70 6.52
CA THR A 328 -24.12 8.55 5.40
C THR A 328 -25.49 9.14 5.69
N LYS A 329 -25.78 9.45 6.96
CA LYS A 329 -27.03 10.08 7.39
C LYS A 329 -26.95 11.59 7.46
N ILE A 330 -25.77 12.17 7.25
CA ILE A 330 -25.55 13.62 7.22
C ILE A 330 -26.15 14.16 5.92
N SER A 331 -27.14 15.05 6.05
CA SER A 331 -27.75 15.73 4.92
C SER A 331 -26.79 16.73 4.27
N GLU A 332 -27.06 17.13 3.02
CA GLU A 332 -26.25 18.14 2.33
C GLU A 332 -26.19 19.46 3.11
N ALA A 333 -27.30 19.89 3.71
CA ALA A 333 -27.38 21.10 4.53
C ALA A 333 -26.49 21.01 5.79
N GLU A 334 -26.52 19.87 6.49
CA GLU A 334 -25.65 19.64 7.65
C GLU A 334 -24.18 19.55 7.25
N ALA A 335 -23.87 18.98 6.07
CA ALA A 335 -22.50 18.90 5.56
C ALA A 335 -21.95 20.29 5.18
N GLU A 336 -22.77 21.15 4.56
CA GLU A 336 -22.44 22.55 4.30
C GLU A 336 -22.24 23.33 5.61
N GLU A 337 -23.12 23.12 6.58
CA GLU A 337 -23.04 23.79 7.88
C GLU A 337 -21.82 23.33 8.67
N LEU A 338 -21.45 22.05 8.65
CA LEU A 338 -20.18 21.54 9.21
C LEU A 338 -18.97 22.18 8.51
N GLY A 339 -19.08 22.37 7.19
CA GLY A 339 -18.01 22.85 6.33
C GLY A 339 -16.99 21.75 6.01
N HIS A 340 -16.15 22.02 5.01
CA HIS A 340 -15.23 21.02 4.43
C HIS A 340 -14.33 20.36 5.48
N THR A 341 -13.70 21.14 6.38
CA THR A 341 -12.72 20.61 7.34
C THR A 341 -13.36 19.69 8.38
N ALA A 342 -14.46 20.12 9.00
CA ALA A 342 -15.11 19.33 10.06
C ALA A 342 -15.76 18.05 9.49
N HIS A 343 -16.38 18.15 8.31
CA HIS A 343 -16.94 16.99 7.62
C HIS A 343 -15.85 15.99 7.18
N ALA A 344 -14.73 16.47 6.65
CA ALA A 344 -13.61 15.60 6.26
C ALA A 344 -12.97 14.89 7.45
N ASP A 345 -12.82 15.57 8.59
CA ASP A 345 -12.26 14.96 9.79
C ASP A 345 -13.20 13.92 10.41
N LEU A 346 -14.50 14.21 10.46
CA LEU A 346 -15.50 13.22 10.88
C LEU A 346 -15.47 11.99 9.97
N LYS A 347 -15.40 12.18 8.65
CA LYS A 347 -15.29 11.08 7.68
C LYS A 347 -14.04 10.23 7.90
N ARG A 348 -12.90 10.83 8.31
CA ARG A 348 -11.69 10.05 8.65
C ARG A 348 -11.85 9.22 9.92
N MET A 349 -12.65 9.68 10.88
CA MET A 349 -12.95 8.93 12.11
C MET A 349 -13.81 7.67 11.86
N THR A 350 -14.37 7.51 10.66
CA THR A 350 -14.93 6.21 10.22
C THR A 350 -13.84 5.15 10.00
N HIS A 351 -12.57 5.56 9.90
CA HIS A 351 -11.44 4.72 9.52
C HIS A 351 -11.64 3.99 8.18
N ASN A 352 -12.48 4.55 7.31
CA ASN A 352 -12.72 3.99 5.99
C ASN A 352 -11.52 4.20 5.08
N ILE A 353 -10.89 3.09 4.70
CA ILE A 353 -9.80 3.10 3.74
C ILE A 353 -10.39 3.04 2.34
N ILE A 354 -10.01 4.00 1.48
CA ILE A 354 -10.52 4.06 0.11
C ILE A 354 -10.04 2.84 -0.67
N TYR A 355 -10.90 2.28 -1.53
CA TYR A 355 -10.63 1.06 -2.29
C TYR A 355 -9.25 1.04 -2.96
N LYS A 356 -8.84 2.15 -3.60
CA LYS A 356 -7.55 2.28 -4.29
C LYS A 356 -6.30 2.07 -3.42
N PHE A 357 -6.43 2.09 -2.09
CA PHE A 357 -5.33 1.85 -1.15
C PHE A 357 -5.42 0.54 -0.36
N LYS A 358 -6.41 -0.29 -0.69
CA LYS A 358 -6.60 -1.62 -0.09
C LYS A 358 -6.79 -2.70 -1.15
N VAL A 359 -6.33 -2.43 -2.38
CA VAL A 359 -6.54 -3.31 -3.52
C VAL A 359 -5.82 -4.63 -3.28
N ALA A 360 -4.58 -4.59 -2.79
CA ALA A 360 -3.85 -5.81 -2.50
C ALA A 360 -4.47 -6.59 -1.34
N ARG A 361 -4.89 -5.91 -0.27
CA ARG A 361 -5.58 -6.57 0.86
C ARG A 361 -6.88 -7.26 0.43
N ILE A 362 -7.69 -6.62 -0.43
CA ILE A 362 -8.91 -7.23 -0.99
C ILE A 362 -8.55 -8.41 -1.92
N GLY A 363 -7.57 -8.23 -2.79
CA GLY A 363 -7.12 -9.27 -3.71
C GLY A 363 -6.57 -10.51 -2.99
N MET A 364 -5.90 -10.34 -1.85
CA MET A 364 -5.42 -11.43 -1.00
C MET A 364 -6.54 -12.31 -0.45
N ASN A 365 -7.71 -11.75 -0.16
CA ASN A 365 -8.86 -12.56 0.26
C ASN A 365 -9.39 -13.44 -0.88
N ALA A 366 -9.51 -12.85 -2.08
CA ALA A 366 -9.94 -13.59 -3.26
C ALA A 366 -8.96 -14.71 -3.58
N GLN A 367 -7.65 -14.43 -3.48
CA GLN A 367 -6.61 -15.45 -3.62
C GLN A 367 -6.75 -16.55 -2.56
N SER A 368 -6.92 -16.20 -1.29
CA SER A 368 -7.04 -17.18 -0.20
C SER A 368 -8.25 -18.11 -0.38
N VAL A 369 -9.42 -17.57 -0.74
CA VAL A 369 -10.62 -18.39 -1.02
C VAL A 369 -10.41 -19.28 -2.23
N ALA A 370 -9.80 -18.76 -3.31
CA ALA A 370 -9.49 -19.56 -4.49
C ALA A 370 -8.53 -20.72 -4.16
N HIS A 371 -7.53 -20.52 -3.29
CA HIS A 371 -6.64 -21.60 -2.86
C HIS A 371 -7.37 -22.66 -2.02
N ILE A 372 -8.17 -22.26 -1.05
CA ILE A 372 -8.98 -23.18 -0.22
C ILE A 372 -9.88 -24.02 -1.13
N MET A 373 -10.54 -23.38 -2.09
CA MET A 373 -11.36 -24.02 -3.11
C MET A 373 -10.62 -25.07 -3.94
N ILE A 374 -9.43 -24.72 -4.47
CA ILE A 374 -8.59 -25.65 -5.23
C ILE A 374 -8.21 -26.85 -4.36
N ILE A 375 -7.82 -26.62 -3.10
CA ILE A 375 -7.52 -27.70 -2.14
C ILE A 375 -8.73 -28.62 -1.95
N VAL A 376 -9.92 -28.05 -1.74
CA VAL A 376 -11.17 -28.82 -1.60
C VAL A 376 -11.44 -29.65 -2.86
N PHE A 377 -11.27 -29.09 -4.06
CA PHE A 377 -11.43 -29.84 -5.31
C PHE A 377 -10.41 -30.95 -5.49
N ILE A 378 -9.15 -30.72 -5.11
CA ILE A 378 -8.11 -31.77 -5.13
C ILE A 378 -8.48 -32.90 -4.16
N ILE A 379 -8.94 -32.58 -2.94
CA ILE A 379 -9.38 -33.57 -1.95
C ILE A 379 -10.56 -34.38 -2.48
N LEU A 380 -11.60 -33.72 -3.00
CA LEU A 380 -12.78 -34.39 -3.56
C LEU A 380 -12.42 -35.26 -4.77
N GLY A 381 -11.53 -34.78 -5.65
CA GLY A 381 -11.01 -35.54 -6.79
C GLY A 381 -10.27 -36.80 -6.35
N ASN A 382 -9.40 -36.69 -5.35
CA ASN A 382 -8.64 -37.82 -4.81
C ASN A 382 -9.55 -38.84 -4.10
N ILE A 383 -10.49 -38.39 -3.27
CA ILE A 383 -11.49 -39.27 -2.64
C ILE A 383 -12.25 -40.04 -3.72
N GLY A 384 -12.68 -39.34 -4.77
CA GLY A 384 -13.37 -39.97 -5.89
C GLY A 384 -12.57 -41.03 -6.61
N TYR A 385 -11.30 -40.74 -6.90
CA TYR A 385 -10.37 -41.69 -7.49
C TYR A 385 -10.23 -42.98 -6.65
N PHE A 386 -10.02 -42.85 -5.34
CA PHE A 386 -9.86 -44.01 -4.46
C PHE A 386 -11.14 -44.83 -4.31
N ILE A 387 -12.31 -44.19 -4.26
CA ILE A 387 -13.61 -44.90 -4.25
C ILE A 387 -13.81 -45.69 -5.55
N GLN A 388 -13.50 -45.10 -6.70
CA GLN A 388 -13.62 -45.77 -7.99
C GLN A 388 -12.65 -46.95 -8.09
N LYS A 389 -11.40 -46.77 -7.68
CA LYS A 389 -10.40 -47.84 -7.62
C LYS A 389 -10.84 -49.00 -6.71
N ALA A 390 -11.39 -48.69 -5.53
CA ALA A 390 -11.91 -49.70 -4.60
C ALA A 390 -13.13 -50.45 -5.15
N ARG A 391 -14.00 -49.79 -5.93
CA ARG A 391 -15.12 -50.45 -6.61
C ARG A 391 -14.65 -51.37 -7.73
N GLN A 392 -13.69 -50.93 -8.54
CA GLN A 392 -13.09 -51.76 -9.61
C GLN A 392 -12.40 -52.99 -9.03
N ALA A 393 -11.67 -52.85 -7.92
CA ALA A 393 -11.03 -53.96 -7.21
C ALA A 393 -12.02 -54.94 -6.54
N LYS A 394 -13.28 -54.54 -6.32
CA LYS A 394 -14.36 -55.43 -5.85
C LYS A 394 -15.12 -56.12 -6.99
N GLN A 395 -14.95 -55.64 -8.23
CA GLN A 395 -15.59 -56.20 -9.42
C GLN A 395 -14.67 -57.16 -10.19
N GLN A 396 -13.36 -57.12 -9.89
CA GLN A 396 -12.40 -58.19 -10.18
C GLN A 396 -12.40 -59.19 -9.01
#